data_AF-A0A839EHX6-F1
#
_entry.id   AF-A0A839EHX6-F1
#
_cell.length_a   1.000
_cell.length_b   1.000
_cell.length_c   1.000
_cell.angle_alpha   90.00
_cell.angle_beta   90.00
_cell.angle_gamma   90.00
#
_symmetry.space_group_name_H-M   'P 1'
#
loop_
_entity.id
_entity.type
_entity.pdbx_description
1 polymer ?
#
loop_
_entity_poly.entity_id
_entity_poly.type
_entity_poly.pdbx_seq_one_letter_code
_entity_poly.pdbx_strand_id
1 'polypeptide(L)'
;MALATDNRHYPIVDENANPSESVTEAIMKSRYATLMIDRDIAQVLEGLNGKAPAEHHHQIPDIEGLSLALENKMPSDRVFKLDDLSDVDGANDAQTGYVLVKTPSGLWVAQAASSALGSHQHAITDIQGLSQALTDRQLISQKGAAGGYPGLDASAKVPVAQLPALTTTATVGAALAGANGVATPADGDRFAGVLAGASTAFWTTWGNIKAALKAYLDPLFVARNGGDLFSLHANWSLNGLFVYNADKSQVYNVWTQYRYGVPTVAATGGTVPVRDSSGDITARLFRTEYQDQGTPTIYLVGLNAIGSGADNYLRPFNVAHLDYKFAQSGHIRNVIEDRAIARRNEAVTASRMAGAVQVLMNMGQDGQGSAIENSAYVITGMNKTEPWRVTITSRQPQLYIANVGWFAAFPF
;
A
#
# COMPACT_ATOMS: atom_id res chain seq x y z
N MET A 1 50.38 -114.09 -77.83
CA MET A 1 50.48 -112.66 -77.46
C MET A 1 51.23 -112.61 -76.14
N ALA A 2 52.26 -111.78 -76.02
CA ALA A 2 52.96 -111.62 -74.73
C ALA A 2 51.98 -111.03 -73.71
N LEU A 3 51.88 -111.64 -72.53
CA LEU A 3 51.08 -111.11 -71.43
C LEU A 3 51.63 -109.75 -71.01
N ALA A 4 50.76 -108.74 -70.95
CA ALA A 4 51.11 -107.37 -70.61
C ALA A 4 50.02 -106.74 -69.74
N THR A 5 50.35 -105.68 -68.99
CA THR A 5 49.37 -104.95 -68.16
C THR A 5 48.40 -104.11 -69.00
N ASP A 6 47.14 -103.99 -68.59
CA ASP A 6 46.08 -103.36 -69.39
C ASP A 6 46.31 -101.86 -69.71
N ASN A 7 46.82 -101.09 -68.75
CA ASN A 7 46.88 -99.63 -68.88
C ASN A 7 48.15 -99.12 -69.57
N ARG A 8 49.30 -99.77 -69.32
CA ARG A 8 50.63 -99.30 -69.77
C ARG A 8 51.39 -100.35 -70.57
N HIS A 9 50.79 -101.52 -70.81
CA HIS A 9 51.36 -102.61 -71.59
C HIS A 9 52.74 -103.06 -71.09
N TYR A 10 52.97 -103.02 -69.78
CA TYR A 10 54.21 -103.52 -69.20
C TYR A 10 54.26 -105.04 -69.36
N PRO A 11 55.40 -105.61 -69.82
CA PRO A 11 55.52 -107.06 -69.96
C PRO A 11 55.40 -107.76 -68.59
N ILE A 12 54.60 -108.83 -68.54
CA ILE A 12 54.37 -109.64 -67.34
C ILE A 12 55.12 -110.97 -67.49
N VAL A 13 55.72 -111.45 -66.40
CA VAL A 13 56.25 -112.83 -66.33
C VAL A 13 55.08 -113.77 -66.14
N ASP A 14 54.87 -114.69 -67.08
CA ASP A 14 53.76 -115.64 -67.02
C ASP A 14 54.11 -116.79 -66.08
N GLU A 15 53.31 -116.98 -65.03
CA GLU A 15 53.47 -118.10 -64.08
C GLU A 15 53.08 -119.45 -64.70
N ASN A 16 52.37 -119.45 -65.83
CA ASN A 16 51.98 -120.62 -66.61
C ASN A 16 52.70 -120.69 -67.97
N ALA A 17 53.81 -119.95 -68.12
CA ALA A 17 54.53 -119.86 -69.38
C ALA A 17 54.93 -121.25 -69.89
N ASN A 18 54.86 -121.37 -71.22
CA ASN A 18 55.34 -122.53 -71.97
C ASN A 18 56.66 -123.04 -71.34
N PRO A 19 56.82 -124.35 -71.03
CA PRO A 19 58.01 -124.90 -70.36
C PRO A 19 59.36 -124.68 -71.09
N SER A 20 59.33 -123.98 -72.23
CA SER A 20 60.47 -123.49 -72.99
C SER A 20 60.87 -122.03 -72.69
N GLU A 21 60.12 -121.29 -71.87
CA GLU A 21 60.54 -119.95 -71.40
C GLU A 21 61.68 -120.11 -70.41
N SER A 22 62.89 -119.71 -70.84
CA SER A 22 64.06 -119.74 -69.98
C SER A 22 63.94 -118.70 -68.85
N VAL A 23 64.56 -118.97 -67.70
CA VAL A 23 64.72 -117.98 -66.60
C VAL A 23 65.29 -116.66 -67.12
N THR A 24 66.15 -116.71 -68.15
CA THR A 24 66.72 -115.54 -68.81
C THR A 24 65.65 -114.66 -69.47
N GLU A 25 64.65 -115.25 -70.14
CA GLU A 25 63.58 -114.51 -70.81
C GLU A 25 62.65 -113.82 -69.79
N ALA A 26 62.30 -114.52 -68.71
CA ALA A 26 61.54 -113.95 -67.61
C ALA A 26 62.27 -112.77 -66.93
N ILE A 27 63.58 -112.90 -66.69
CA ILE A 27 64.41 -111.81 -66.14
C ILE A 27 64.43 -110.61 -67.11
N MET A 28 64.52 -110.85 -68.42
CA MET A 28 64.51 -109.78 -69.42
C MET A 28 63.16 -109.05 -69.45
N LYS A 29 62.02 -109.77 -69.36
CA LYS A 29 60.68 -109.15 -69.26
C LYS A 29 60.57 -108.27 -68.03
N SER A 30 60.97 -108.76 -66.85
CA SER A 30 61.00 -107.96 -65.61
C SER A 30 61.89 -106.72 -65.74
N ARG A 31 63.08 -106.85 -66.36
CA ARG A 31 63.97 -105.71 -66.61
C ARG A 31 63.33 -104.67 -67.53
N TYR A 32 62.67 -105.09 -68.60
CA TYR A 32 61.95 -104.17 -69.50
C TYR A 32 60.79 -103.47 -68.80
N ALA A 33 59.99 -104.18 -67.99
CA ALA A 33 58.91 -103.59 -67.21
C ALA A 33 59.43 -102.50 -66.26
N THR A 34 60.50 -102.77 -65.52
CA THR A 34 61.09 -101.78 -64.59
C THR A 34 61.59 -100.53 -65.32
N LEU A 35 62.22 -100.68 -66.50
CA LEU A 35 62.66 -99.53 -67.32
C LEU A 35 61.47 -98.71 -67.86
N MET A 36 60.35 -99.36 -68.20
CA MET A 36 59.14 -98.66 -68.62
C MET A 36 58.47 -97.92 -67.47
N ILE A 37 58.42 -98.53 -66.28
CA ILE A 37 57.89 -97.89 -65.06
C ILE A 37 58.72 -96.67 -64.68
N ASP A 38 60.05 -96.77 -64.71
CA ASP A 38 60.95 -95.66 -64.39
C ASP A 38 60.73 -94.46 -65.34
N ARG A 39 60.60 -94.75 -66.64
CA ARG A 39 60.25 -93.75 -67.65
C ARG A 39 58.90 -93.09 -67.35
N ASP A 40 57.90 -93.87 -67.01
CA ASP A 40 56.54 -93.38 -66.75
C ASP A 40 56.49 -92.53 -65.47
N ILE A 41 57.22 -92.90 -64.43
CA ILE A 41 57.39 -92.09 -63.21
C ILE A 41 58.05 -90.76 -63.55
N ALA A 42 59.12 -90.77 -64.36
CA ALA A 42 59.78 -89.55 -64.79
C ALA A 42 58.83 -88.61 -65.55
N GLN A 43 58.00 -89.15 -66.45
CA GLN A 43 56.99 -88.37 -67.19
C GLN A 43 55.91 -87.79 -66.28
N VAL A 44 55.46 -88.54 -65.27
CA VAL A 44 54.47 -88.04 -64.30
C VAL A 44 55.08 -86.93 -63.45
N LEU A 45 56.32 -87.07 -63.00
CA LEU A 45 57.03 -86.04 -62.23
C LEU A 45 57.24 -84.76 -63.05
N GLU A 46 57.64 -84.88 -64.31
CA GLU A 46 57.76 -83.74 -65.22
C GLU A 46 56.41 -83.05 -65.46
N GLY A 47 55.36 -83.83 -65.73
CA GLY A 47 54.01 -83.32 -65.91
C GLY A 47 53.42 -82.67 -64.65
N LEU A 48 53.77 -83.16 -63.47
CA LEU A 48 53.34 -82.57 -62.20
C LEU A 48 54.08 -81.26 -61.91
N ASN A 49 55.39 -81.21 -62.15
CA ASN A 49 56.21 -80.00 -61.99
C ASN A 49 55.76 -78.86 -62.93
N GLY A 50 55.15 -79.17 -64.07
CA GLY A 50 54.61 -78.18 -65.01
C GLY A 50 53.19 -77.69 -64.71
N LYS A 51 52.44 -78.34 -63.80
CA LYS A 51 51.00 -78.07 -63.63
C LYS A 51 50.65 -76.96 -62.65
N ALA A 52 51.56 -76.55 -61.76
CA ALA A 52 51.35 -75.38 -60.93
C ALA A 52 52.69 -74.77 -60.50
N PRO A 53 53.01 -73.52 -60.86
CA PRO A 53 54.03 -72.76 -60.16
C PRO A 53 53.71 -72.72 -58.66
N ALA A 54 54.73 -72.77 -57.79
CA ALA A 54 54.55 -72.69 -56.33
C ALA A 54 53.83 -71.40 -55.88
N GLU A 55 53.86 -70.36 -56.71
CA GLU A 55 53.11 -69.12 -56.55
C GLU A 55 52.38 -68.80 -57.87
N HIS A 56 51.05 -68.66 -57.82
CA HIS A 56 50.27 -68.11 -58.94
C HIS A 56 49.42 -66.95 -58.45
N HIS A 57 49.28 -65.93 -59.30
CA HIS A 57 48.47 -64.74 -59.05
C HIS A 57 47.32 -64.68 -60.04
N HIS A 58 46.20 -64.14 -59.60
CA HIS A 58 45.08 -63.78 -60.47
C HIS A 58 45.02 -62.26 -60.61
N GLN A 59 44.92 -61.76 -61.83
CA GLN A 59 44.53 -60.38 -62.07
C GLN A 59 43.01 -60.26 -61.85
N ILE A 60 42.52 -59.06 -61.52
CA ILE A 60 41.08 -58.81 -61.33
C ILE A 60 40.21 -59.33 -62.50
N PRO A 61 40.61 -59.18 -63.78
CA PRO A 61 39.85 -59.72 -64.92
C PRO A 61 39.68 -61.25 -64.92
N ASP A 62 40.56 -61.98 -64.22
CA ASP A 62 40.48 -63.45 -64.14
C ASP A 62 39.29 -63.91 -63.28
N ILE A 63 38.69 -63.00 -62.50
CA ILE A 63 37.54 -63.26 -61.64
C ILE A 63 36.31 -62.58 -62.27
N GLU A 64 35.54 -63.35 -63.02
CA GLU A 64 34.32 -62.88 -63.67
C GLU A 64 33.39 -62.17 -62.67
N GLY A 65 32.99 -60.94 -62.97
CA GLY A 65 32.10 -60.13 -62.15
C GLY A 65 32.76 -59.33 -61.01
N LEU A 66 34.06 -59.52 -60.71
CA LEU A 66 34.73 -58.79 -59.62
C LEU A 66 34.76 -57.27 -59.86
N SER A 67 35.05 -56.81 -61.08
CA SER A 67 35.06 -55.38 -61.40
C SER A 67 33.70 -54.72 -61.18
N LEU A 68 32.62 -55.38 -61.62
CA LEU A 68 31.25 -54.90 -61.44
C LEU A 68 30.86 -54.88 -59.95
N ALA A 69 31.25 -55.90 -59.20
CA ALA A 69 31.03 -55.94 -57.76
C ALA A 69 31.78 -54.81 -57.02
N LEU A 70 32.98 -54.44 -57.48
CA LEU A 70 33.75 -53.33 -56.91
C LEU A 70 33.16 -51.97 -57.28
N GLU A 71 32.68 -51.79 -58.51
CA GLU A 71 32.06 -50.53 -58.97
C GLU A 71 30.74 -50.23 -58.26
N ASN A 72 30.02 -51.27 -57.86
CA ASN A 72 28.80 -51.14 -57.04
C ASN A 72 29.08 -50.88 -55.55
N LYS A 73 30.33 -50.95 -55.09
CA LYS A 73 30.69 -50.59 -53.71
C LYS A 73 30.85 -49.09 -53.58
N MET A 74 30.38 -48.56 -52.45
CA MET A 74 30.50 -47.15 -52.13
C MET A 74 31.98 -46.71 -52.02
N PRO A 75 32.37 -45.56 -52.60
CA PRO A 75 33.70 -44.98 -52.40
C PRO A 75 34.00 -44.73 -50.92
N SER A 76 35.25 -44.95 -50.51
CA SER A 76 35.67 -44.77 -49.11
C SER A 76 35.69 -43.32 -48.64
N ASP A 77 35.71 -42.37 -49.57
CA ASP A 77 35.71 -40.92 -49.34
C ASP A 77 34.31 -40.30 -49.45
N ARG A 78 33.26 -41.12 -49.58
CA ARG A 78 31.88 -40.63 -49.65
C ARG A 78 31.50 -39.93 -48.34
N VAL A 79 31.17 -38.65 -48.42
CA VAL A 79 30.58 -37.85 -47.33
C VAL A 79 29.07 -37.79 -47.51
N PHE A 80 28.31 -38.00 -46.43
CA PHE A 80 26.85 -37.85 -46.40
C PHE A 80 26.48 -36.50 -45.78
N LYS A 81 25.54 -35.77 -46.41
CA LYS A 81 24.92 -34.62 -45.75
C LYS A 81 23.85 -35.12 -44.79
N LEU A 82 23.65 -34.39 -43.69
CA LEU A 82 22.60 -34.72 -42.73
C LEU A 82 21.21 -34.70 -43.37
N ASP A 83 20.99 -33.78 -44.33
CA ASP A 83 19.74 -33.67 -45.10
C ASP A 83 19.46 -34.88 -46.01
N ASP A 84 20.49 -35.68 -46.33
CA ASP A 84 20.36 -36.87 -47.18
C ASP A 84 20.02 -38.13 -46.35
N LEU A 85 19.98 -38.03 -45.01
CA LEU A 85 19.65 -39.13 -44.12
C LEU A 85 18.13 -39.18 -43.88
N SER A 86 17.47 -40.20 -44.40
CA SER A 86 16.04 -40.46 -44.15
C SER A 86 15.76 -41.11 -42.79
N ASP A 87 16.79 -41.67 -42.16
CA ASP A 87 16.78 -42.43 -40.92
C ASP A 87 17.91 -41.98 -40.00
N VAL A 88 17.83 -40.75 -39.51
CA VAL A 88 18.70 -40.32 -38.42
C VAL A 88 18.31 -41.12 -37.17
N ASP A 89 19.14 -42.11 -36.82
CA ASP A 89 18.97 -42.92 -35.60
C ASP A 89 18.85 -42.00 -34.37
N GLY A 90 17.80 -42.23 -33.56
CA GLY A 90 17.38 -41.35 -32.46
C GLY A 90 16.35 -40.25 -32.81
N ALA A 91 16.01 -40.01 -34.09
CA ALA A 91 14.94 -39.06 -34.45
C ALA A 91 13.53 -39.61 -34.20
N ASN A 92 13.33 -40.92 -34.32
CA ASN A 92 12.07 -41.57 -33.95
C ASN A 92 11.90 -41.70 -32.42
N ASP A 93 13.01 -41.80 -31.69
CA ASP A 93 13.02 -41.85 -30.22
C ASP A 93 13.04 -40.45 -29.58
N ALA A 94 13.33 -39.41 -30.37
CA ALA A 94 13.27 -38.02 -29.91
C ALA A 94 11.81 -37.62 -29.65
N GLN A 95 11.55 -37.14 -28.43
CA GLN A 95 10.25 -36.62 -28.08
C GLN A 95 9.91 -35.38 -28.95
N THR A 96 8.64 -35.23 -29.32
CA THR A 96 8.16 -34.07 -30.09
C THR A 96 8.61 -32.75 -29.45
N GLY A 97 9.23 -31.88 -30.24
CA GLY A 97 9.75 -30.57 -29.79
C GLY A 97 11.23 -30.56 -29.39
N TYR A 98 11.93 -31.68 -29.51
CA TYR A 98 13.39 -31.71 -29.37
C TYR A 98 14.06 -31.14 -30.62
N VAL A 99 15.19 -30.49 -30.43
CA VAL A 99 16.01 -29.91 -31.50
C VAL A 99 17.34 -30.64 -31.59
N LEU A 100 17.89 -30.75 -32.81
CA LEU A 100 19.22 -31.31 -33.01
C LEU A 100 20.27 -30.27 -32.60
N VAL A 101 21.13 -30.63 -31.65
CA VAL A 101 22.21 -29.80 -31.15
C VAL A 101 23.53 -30.49 -31.40
N LYS A 102 24.53 -29.74 -31.88
CA LYS A 102 25.90 -30.25 -32.02
C LYS A 102 26.60 -30.15 -30.66
N THR A 103 27.03 -31.29 -30.13
CA THR A 103 27.78 -31.36 -28.87
C THR A 103 29.19 -30.79 -29.05
N PRO A 104 29.88 -30.44 -27.95
CA PRO A 104 31.29 -30.08 -27.99
C PRO A 104 32.20 -31.17 -28.57
N SER A 105 31.77 -32.45 -28.54
CA SER A 105 32.45 -33.58 -29.18
C SER A 105 32.18 -33.70 -30.68
N GLY A 106 31.41 -32.78 -31.25
CA GLY A 106 31.10 -32.72 -32.68
C GLY A 106 29.98 -33.65 -33.14
N LEU A 107 29.33 -34.36 -32.22
CA LEU A 107 28.21 -35.26 -32.49
C LEU A 107 26.89 -34.48 -32.50
N TRP A 108 25.93 -34.92 -33.30
CA TRP A 108 24.57 -34.38 -33.26
C TRP A 108 23.71 -35.22 -32.32
N VAL A 109 23.03 -34.59 -31.37
CA VAL A 109 22.12 -35.24 -30.43
C VAL A 109 20.79 -34.50 -30.38
N ALA A 110 19.68 -35.22 -30.20
CA ALA A 110 18.38 -34.62 -29.94
C ALA A 110 18.32 -34.16 -28.47
N GLN A 111 17.99 -32.90 -28.25
CA GLN A 111 17.93 -32.31 -26.91
C GLN A 111 16.70 -31.40 -26.79
N ALA A 112 16.12 -31.33 -25.59
CA ALA A 112 15.04 -30.39 -25.33
C ALA A 112 15.52 -28.96 -25.63
N ALA A 113 14.70 -28.15 -26.31
CA ALA A 113 15.05 -26.78 -26.68
C ALA A 113 15.47 -25.94 -25.47
N SER A 114 14.84 -26.16 -24.31
CA SER A 114 15.21 -25.51 -23.04
C SER A 114 16.63 -25.85 -22.58
N SER A 115 17.08 -27.09 -22.77
CA SER A 115 18.43 -27.52 -22.42
C SER A 115 19.46 -27.10 -23.48
N ALA A 116 19.04 -26.99 -24.75
CA ALA A 116 19.88 -26.51 -25.86
C ALA A 116 20.23 -25.02 -25.73
N LEU A 117 19.25 -24.20 -25.35
CA LEU A 117 19.42 -22.76 -25.18
C LEU A 117 20.06 -22.41 -23.83
N GLY A 118 19.92 -23.28 -22.82
CA GLY A 118 20.42 -23.05 -21.47
C GLY A 118 19.72 -21.88 -20.76
N SER A 119 20.31 -21.46 -19.64
CA SER A 119 19.91 -20.21 -18.98
C SER A 119 20.31 -19.04 -19.88
N HIS A 120 19.33 -18.26 -20.32
CA HIS A 120 19.56 -17.06 -21.13
C HIS A 120 18.85 -15.86 -20.51
N GLN A 121 19.34 -14.68 -20.83
CA GLN A 121 18.76 -13.41 -20.41
C GLN A 121 18.23 -12.67 -21.63
N HIS A 122 17.21 -11.85 -21.43
CA HIS A 122 16.70 -10.91 -22.42
C HIS A 122 16.99 -9.49 -21.95
N ALA A 123 17.49 -8.65 -22.84
CA ALA A 123 17.46 -7.21 -22.59
C ALA A 123 16.01 -6.72 -22.66
N ILE A 124 15.67 -5.65 -21.94
CA ILE A 124 14.31 -5.06 -21.99
C ILE A 124 13.93 -4.67 -23.43
N THR A 125 14.92 -4.28 -24.24
CA THR A 125 14.75 -3.96 -25.67
C THR A 125 14.30 -5.15 -26.52
N ASP A 126 14.54 -6.38 -26.05
CA ASP A 126 14.15 -7.60 -26.74
C ASP A 126 12.65 -7.90 -26.55
N ILE A 127 12.02 -7.29 -25.54
CA ILE A 127 10.61 -7.49 -25.18
C ILE A 127 9.81 -6.26 -25.65
N GLN A 128 9.22 -6.38 -26.84
CA GLN A 128 8.40 -5.33 -27.44
C GLN A 128 7.30 -4.87 -26.45
N GLY A 129 7.26 -3.57 -26.18
CA GLY A 129 6.26 -2.94 -25.29
C GLY A 129 6.60 -2.95 -23.79
N LEU A 130 7.61 -3.71 -23.33
CA LEU A 130 7.96 -3.74 -21.90
C LEU A 130 8.47 -2.39 -21.39
N SER A 131 9.31 -1.69 -22.17
CA SER A 131 9.81 -0.36 -21.77
C SER A 131 8.67 0.64 -21.57
N GLN A 132 7.69 0.66 -22.48
CA GLN A 132 6.55 1.56 -22.37
C GLN A 132 5.70 1.21 -21.15
N ALA A 133 5.40 -0.08 -20.95
CA ALA A 133 4.64 -0.55 -19.79
C ALA A 133 5.33 -0.21 -18.45
N LEU A 134 6.66 -0.24 -18.40
CA LEU A 134 7.42 0.18 -17.21
C LEU A 134 7.38 1.70 -17.00
N THR A 135 7.39 2.50 -18.06
CA THR A 135 7.24 3.96 -17.98
C THR A 135 5.83 4.37 -17.55
N ASP A 136 4.79 3.71 -18.06
CA ASP A 136 3.39 4.01 -17.73
C ASP A 136 3.01 3.56 -16.31
N ARG A 137 3.80 2.66 -15.72
CA ARG A 137 3.56 2.17 -14.37
C ARG A 137 3.83 3.28 -13.35
N GLN A 138 2.83 3.57 -12.54
CA GLN A 138 2.99 4.39 -11.34
C GLN A 138 3.88 3.65 -10.32
N LEU A 139 4.94 4.33 -9.88
CA LEU A 139 5.90 3.76 -8.92
C LEU A 139 5.32 3.78 -7.50
N ILE A 140 5.71 2.83 -6.67
CA ILE A 140 5.33 2.82 -5.25
C ILE A 140 5.88 4.07 -4.54
N SER A 141 7.05 4.56 -4.96
CA SER A 141 7.64 5.81 -4.46
C SER A 141 6.80 7.05 -4.75
N GLN A 142 5.88 7.00 -5.73
CA GLN A 142 4.96 8.11 -6.04
C GLN A 142 3.71 8.10 -5.16
N LYS A 143 3.46 7.04 -4.38
CA LYS A 143 2.30 6.95 -3.49
C LYS A 143 2.43 7.95 -2.34
N GLY A 144 1.53 8.93 -2.29
CA GLY A 144 1.53 9.98 -1.27
C GLY A 144 2.64 11.02 -1.41
N ALA A 145 3.44 10.98 -2.50
CA ALA A 145 4.41 12.01 -2.82
C ALA A 145 3.72 13.23 -3.45
N ALA A 146 4.32 14.42 -3.29
CA ALA A 146 3.85 15.64 -3.96
C ALA A 146 3.90 15.46 -5.50
N GLY A 147 2.80 15.74 -6.19
CA GLY A 147 2.66 15.50 -7.63
C GLY A 147 2.48 14.04 -8.05
N GLY A 148 2.41 13.11 -7.08
CA GLY A 148 2.10 11.70 -7.31
C GLY A 148 0.61 11.38 -7.18
N TYR A 149 0.30 10.15 -6.81
CA TYR A 149 -1.08 9.72 -6.56
C TYR A 149 -1.36 9.56 -5.06
N PRO A 150 -2.62 9.77 -4.61
CA PRO A 150 -2.95 9.67 -3.20
C PRO A 150 -2.78 8.24 -2.67
N GLY A 151 -2.32 8.13 -1.42
CA GLY A 151 -2.38 6.88 -0.69
C GLY A 151 -3.82 6.58 -0.26
N LEU A 152 -4.11 5.30 -0.01
CA LEU A 152 -5.35 4.90 0.66
C LEU A 152 -5.04 4.48 2.10
N ASP A 153 -5.96 4.80 3.01
CA ASP A 153 -5.95 4.32 4.39
C ASP A 153 -6.47 2.87 4.49
N ALA A 154 -6.56 2.35 5.73
CA ALA A 154 -7.05 1.00 6.01
C ALA A 154 -8.51 0.76 5.59
N SER A 155 -9.27 1.83 5.30
CA SER A 155 -10.65 1.76 4.81
C SER A 155 -10.75 1.96 3.29
N ALA A 156 -9.62 1.89 2.58
CA ALA A 156 -9.51 2.14 1.15
C ALA A 156 -9.96 3.56 0.72
N LYS A 157 -9.77 4.57 1.57
CA LYS A 157 -10.08 5.97 1.28
C LYS A 157 -8.83 6.84 1.27
N VAL A 158 -8.88 7.95 0.54
CA VAL A 158 -7.79 8.95 0.57
C VAL A 158 -7.82 9.66 1.93
N PRO A 159 -6.71 9.66 2.70
CA PRO A 159 -6.65 10.38 3.96
C PRO A 159 -6.92 11.87 3.78
N VAL A 160 -7.65 12.48 4.71
CA VAL A 160 -8.01 13.92 4.64
C VAL A 160 -6.78 14.83 4.56
N ALA A 161 -5.64 14.41 5.13
CA ALA A 161 -4.37 15.13 5.04
C ALA A 161 -3.81 15.26 3.61
N GLN A 162 -4.27 14.42 2.67
CA GLN A 162 -3.90 14.47 1.25
C GLN A 162 -4.95 15.18 0.39
N LEU A 163 -6.07 15.60 0.99
CA LEU A 163 -7.09 16.37 0.31
C LEU A 163 -6.86 17.87 0.55
N PRO A 164 -7.25 18.73 -0.40
CA PRO A 164 -7.35 20.16 -0.13
C PRO A 164 -8.21 20.41 1.11
N ALA A 165 -7.82 21.40 1.92
CA ALA A 165 -8.59 21.77 3.10
C ALA A 165 -10.03 22.08 2.69
N LEU A 166 -10.96 21.24 3.11
CA LEU A 166 -12.38 21.45 2.88
C LEU A 166 -12.80 22.70 3.64
N THR A 167 -13.55 23.58 2.98
CA THR A 167 -14.22 24.71 3.64
C THR A 167 -15.26 24.14 4.60
N THR A 168 -14.89 24.09 5.87
CA THR A 168 -15.78 23.62 6.93
C THR A 168 -16.75 24.73 7.34
N THR A 169 -17.82 24.36 8.04
CA THR A 169 -18.70 25.33 8.73
C THR A 169 -17.91 26.27 9.65
N ALA A 170 -16.79 25.83 10.23
CA ALA A 170 -15.90 26.70 11.01
C ALA A 170 -15.19 27.73 10.14
N THR A 171 -14.72 27.34 8.94
CA THR A 171 -14.07 28.26 7.99
C THR A 171 -15.08 29.29 7.44
N VAL A 172 -16.31 28.85 7.13
CA VAL A 172 -17.40 29.74 6.70
C VAL A 172 -17.84 30.66 7.84
N GLY A 173 -17.96 30.15 9.07
CA GLY A 173 -18.31 30.94 10.25
C GLY A 173 -17.25 31.99 10.60
N ALA A 174 -15.96 31.65 10.49
CA ALA A 174 -14.87 32.60 10.67
C ALA A 174 -14.87 33.69 9.58
N ALA A 175 -15.13 33.32 8.32
CA ALA A 175 -15.26 34.29 7.23
C ALA A 175 -16.45 35.25 7.45
N LEU A 176 -17.59 34.75 7.95
CA LEU A 176 -18.76 35.56 8.31
C LEU A 176 -18.47 36.48 9.51
N ALA A 177 -17.80 35.99 10.55
CA ALA A 177 -17.47 36.77 11.74
C ALA A 177 -16.42 37.87 11.46
N GLY A 178 -15.51 37.64 10.51
CA GLY A 178 -14.52 38.61 10.06
C GLY A 178 -15.04 39.58 8.99
N ALA A 179 -16.25 39.39 8.47
CA ALA A 179 -16.84 40.29 7.49
C ALA A 179 -17.20 41.63 8.16
N ASN A 180 -17.00 42.74 7.43
CA ASN A 180 -17.38 44.06 7.91
C ASN A 180 -18.90 44.13 8.13
N GLY A 181 -19.31 44.59 9.31
CA GLY A 181 -20.70 44.86 9.60
C GLY A 181 -21.26 45.96 8.70
N VAL A 182 -22.45 45.74 8.15
CA VAL A 182 -23.21 46.75 7.41
C VAL A 182 -24.34 47.23 8.31
N ALA A 183 -24.34 48.51 8.69
CA ALA A 183 -25.31 49.08 9.62
C ALA A 183 -26.75 49.08 9.08
N THR A 184 -26.92 49.13 7.75
CA THR A 184 -28.22 49.07 7.09
C THR A 184 -28.08 48.32 5.78
N PRO A 185 -28.54 47.05 5.71
CA PRO A 185 -28.49 46.28 4.47
C PRO A 185 -29.31 46.96 3.36
N ALA A 186 -28.77 46.99 2.14
CA ALA A 186 -29.47 47.40 0.94
C ALA A 186 -30.41 46.29 0.45
N ASP A 187 -31.42 46.63 -0.34
CA ASP A 187 -32.46 45.67 -0.75
C ASP A 187 -31.93 44.53 -1.63
N GLY A 188 -30.79 44.74 -2.29
CA GLY A 188 -30.08 43.73 -3.07
C GLY A 188 -29.13 42.83 -2.25
N ASP A 189 -28.89 43.13 -0.97
CA ASP A 189 -27.97 42.36 -0.14
C ASP A 189 -28.52 40.97 0.15
N ARG A 190 -27.64 39.96 0.09
CA ARG A 190 -28.01 38.55 0.19
C ARG A 190 -27.80 38.01 1.60
N PHE A 191 -28.78 37.26 2.07
CA PHE A 191 -28.75 36.48 3.30
C PHE A 191 -28.84 35.01 2.94
N ALA A 192 -27.95 34.19 3.49
CA ALA A 192 -27.96 32.74 3.29
C ALA A 192 -28.57 32.03 4.51
N GLY A 193 -29.21 30.90 4.26
CA GLY A 193 -29.78 30.04 5.29
C GLY A 193 -29.86 28.58 4.82
N VAL A 194 -30.45 27.73 5.64
CA VAL A 194 -30.73 26.33 5.32
C VAL A 194 -32.24 26.11 5.37
N LEU A 195 -32.80 25.47 4.34
CA LEU A 195 -34.24 25.22 4.28
C LEU A 195 -34.68 24.33 5.45
N ALA A 196 -35.84 24.64 6.04
CA ALA A 196 -36.41 23.79 7.07
C ALA A 196 -36.72 22.39 6.49
N GLY A 197 -36.21 21.33 7.12
CA GLY A 197 -36.44 19.94 6.70
C GLY A 197 -35.53 19.43 5.56
N ALA A 198 -34.60 20.23 5.05
CA ALA A 198 -33.62 19.79 4.05
C ALA A 198 -32.24 20.42 4.31
N SER A 199 -31.14 19.69 4.09
CA SER A 199 -29.78 20.26 4.14
C SER A 199 -29.43 21.11 2.91
N THR A 200 -30.44 21.69 2.26
CA THR A 200 -30.29 22.51 1.04
C THR A 200 -30.07 23.96 1.45
N ALA A 201 -28.94 24.53 1.03
CA ALA A 201 -28.66 25.94 1.21
C ALA A 201 -29.60 26.77 0.33
N PHE A 202 -30.09 27.89 0.87
CA PHE A 202 -30.80 28.90 0.11
C PHE A 202 -30.23 30.28 0.42
N TRP A 203 -30.54 31.24 -0.43
CA TRP A 203 -30.33 32.65 -0.14
C TRP A 203 -31.59 33.45 -0.46
N THR A 204 -31.75 34.57 0.21
CA THR A 204 -32.81 35.55 -0.03
C THR A 204 -32.20 36.95 0.01
N THR A 205 -32.93 37.97 -0.43
CA THR A 205 -32.47 39.36 -0.33
C THR A 205 -33.06 40.06 0.87
N TRP A 206 -32.41 41.12 1.35
CA TRP A 206 -32.99 42.00 2.36
C TRP A 206 -34.35 42.56 1.93
N GLY A 207 -34.50 42.93 0.65
CA GLY A 207 -35.77 43.38 0.09
C GLY A 207 -36.88 42.34 0.26
N ASN A 208 -36.59 41.06 -0.03
CA ASN A 208 -37.54 39.97 0.16
C ASN A 208 -37.89 39.75 1.63
N ILE A 209 -36.91 39.86 2.55
CA ILE A 209 -37.16 39.76 3.99
C ILE A 209 -38.09 40.90 4.46
N LYS A 210 -37.79 42.15 4.06
CA LYS A 210 -38.65 43.30 4.39
C LYS A 210 -40.06 43.12 3.86
N ALA A 211 -40.21 42.65 2.61
CA ALA A 211 -41.52 42.41 2.01
C ALA A 211 -42.30 41.33 2.79
N ALA A 212 -41.65 40.23 3.19
CA ALA A 212 -42.28 39.17 3.98
C ALA A 212 -42.67 39.65 5.39
N LEU A 213 -41.79 40.38 6.08
CA LEU A 213 -42.08 40.96 7.39
C LEU A 213 -43.22 41.97 7.31
N LYS A 214 -43.23 42.83 6.29
CA LYS A 214 -44.33 43.79 6.06
C LYS A 214 -45.66 43.05 5.86
N ALA A 215 -45.67 42.03 4.98
CA ALA A 215 -46.87 41.23 4.72
C ALA A 215 -47.39 40.49 5.95
N TYR A 216 -46.49 40.06 6.87
CA TYR A 216 -46.87 39.41 8.13
C TYR A 216 -47.37 40.41 9.19
N LEU A 217 -46.72 41.56 9.31
CA LEU A 217 -47.01 42.55 10.35
C LEU A 217 -48.20 43.44 10.01
N ASP A 218 -48.40 43.83 8.74
CA ASP A 218 -49.51 44.70 8.34
C ASP A 218 -50.87 44.17 8.85
N PRO A 219 -51.24 42.89 8.65
CA PRO A 219 -52.53 42.37 9.14
C PRO A 219 -52.61 42.34 10.66
N LEU A 220 -51.50 42.09 11.37
CA LEU A 220 -51.48 42.06 12.84
C LEU A 220 -51.68 43.45 13.43
N PHE A 221 -51.07 44.49 12.83
CA PHE A 221 -51.26 45.88 13.26
C PHE A 221 -52.61 46.45 12.81
N VAL A 222 -53.14 46.03 11.65
CA VAL A 222 -54.50 46.37 11.23
C VAL A 222 -55.54 45.67 12.11
N ALA A 223 -55.33 44.40 12.50
CA ALA A 223 -56.24 43.69 13.39
C ALA A 223 -56.23 44.24 14.83
N ARG A 224 -55.08 44.75 15.30
CA ARG A 224 -55.01 45.42 16.62
C ARG A 224 -55.61 46.83 16.61
N ASN A 225 -55.71 47.43 15.42
CA ASN A 225 -56.41 48.70 15.18
C ASN A 225 -57.80 48.49 14.56
N GLY A 226 -58.35 47.27 14.63
CA GLY A 226 -59.69 46.89 14.17
C GLY A 226 -60.83 47.35 15.09
N GLY A 227 -60.59 48.40 15.87
CA GLY A 227 -61.62 49.26 16.43
C GLY A 227 -61.12 50.69 16.23
N ASP A 228 -61.91 51.50 15.54
CA ASP A 228 -61.64 52.90 15.24
C ASP A 228 -60.90 53.63 16.35
N LEU A 229 -59.66 54.06 16.08
CA LEU A 229 -59.05 55.12 16.87
C LEU A 229 -59.11 56.48 16.16
N PHE A 230 -59.24 56.56 14.83
CA PHE A 230 -59.54 57.81 14.12
C PHE A 230 -60.11 57.55 12.72
N SER A 231 -61.24 56.83 12.60
CA SER A 231 -62.13 57.12 11.48
C SER A 231 -62.95 58.34 11.88
N LEU A 232 -62.42 59.51 11.56
CA LEU A 232 -63.18 60.75 11.62
C LEU A 232 -64.31 60.57 10.60
N HIS A 233 -65.50 60.22 11.09
CA HIS A 233 -66.73 60.32 10.32
C HIS A 233 -66.82 61.75 9.79
N ALA A 234 -66.43 61.93 8.54
CA ALA A 234 -66.62 63.15 7.79
C ALA A 234 -68.13 63.29 7.53
N ASN A 235 -68.88 63.83 8.48
CA ASN A 235 -70.17 64.45 8.17
C ASN A 235 -70.82 65.35 9.21
N TRP A 236 -70.13 65.82 10.26
CA TRP A 236 -70.71 66.86 11.12
C TRP A 236 -69.71 67.99 11.34
N SER A 237 -70.15 69.16 10.91
CA SER A 237 -69.42 70.43 10.87
C SER A 237 -68.75 70.78 12.20
N LEU A 238 -67.53 71.26 12.08
CA LEU A 238 -66.85 72.20 12.96
C LEU A 238 -67.79 72.98 13.90
N ASN A 239 -67.82 72.58 15.17
CA ASN A 239 -67.83 73.48 16.32
C ASN A 239 -67.38 72.68 17.55
N GLY A 240 -66.37 73.22 18.25
CA GLY A 240 -65.48 72.48 19.13
C GLY A 240 -66.15 71.69 20.25
N LEU A 241 -65.48 70.60 20.63
CA LEU A 241 -65.75 69.84 21.85
C LEU A 241 -65.39 70.71 23.07
N PHE A 242 -66.40 71.36 23.66
CA PHE A 242 -66.29 72.03 24.95
C PHE A 242 -66.77 71.09 26.05
N VAL A 243 -65.86 70.66 26.93
CA VAL A 243 -66.22 69.97 28.17
C VAL A 243 -66.43 71.03 29.24
N TYR A 244 -67.67 71.16 29.72
CA TYR A 244 -68.02 72.06 30.83
C TYR A 244 -67.90 71.30 32.17
N ASN A 245 -67.41 71.98 33.20
CA ASN A 245 -67.66 71.55 34.59
C ASN A 245 -69.09 71.93 35.00
N ALA A 246 -69.61 71.31 36.07
CA ALA A 246 -71.02 71.38 36.49
C ALA A 246 -71.57 72.79 36.78
N ASP A 247 -70.70 73.79 36.95
CA ASP A 247 -71.03 75.20 37.19
C ASP A 247 -70.82 76.11 35.95
N LYS A 248 -70.44 75.54 34.80
CA LYS A 248 -70.22 76.22 33.50
C LYS A 248 -69.28 77.44 33.54
N SER A 249 -68.42 77.60 34.55
CA SER A 249 -67.70 78.87 34.76
C SER A 249 -66.31 78.96 34.11
N GLN A 250 -65.73 77.88 33.58
CA GLN A 250 -64.44 77.94 32.90
C GLN A 250 -64.33 77.07 31.65
N VAL A 251 -63.83 77.69 30.56
CA VAL A 251 -63.41 77.06 29.32
C VAL A 251 -61.89 76.83 29.42
N TYR A 252 -61.47 75.60 29.72
CA TYR A 252 -60.10 75.21 29.41
C TYR A 252 -60.06 74.81 27.94
N ASN A 253 -59.39 75.63 27.13
CA ASN A 253 -59.08 75.31 25.76
C ASN A 253 -58.03 74.18 25.80
N VAL A 254 -58.44 72.94 25.54
CA VAL A 254 -57.54 71.77 25.49
C VAL A 254 -56.82 71.77 24.14
N TRP A 255 -55.98 72.78 23.98
CA TRP A 255 -54.81 72.77 23.11
C TRP A 255 -53.61 73.30 23.90
N THR A 256 -53.36 72.67 25.05
CA THR A 256 -52.04 72.67 25.68
C THR A 256 -51.25 71.50 25.11
N GLN A 257 -50.01 71.59 24.67
CA GLN A 257 -49.10 72.71 24.53
C GLN A 257 -47.89 72.10 23.80
N TYR A 258 -47.76 72.32 22.48
CA TYR A 258 -46.50 72.02 21.79
C TYR A 258 -45.49 73.11 22.20
N ARG A 259 -44.93 72.95 23.41
CA ARG A 259 -43.84 73.79 23.90
C ARG A 259 -42.58 73.36 23.14
N TYR A 260 -42.24 74.10 22.09
CA TYR A 260 -40.85 74.24 21.67
C TYR A 260 -40.07 74.77 22.87
N GLY A 261 -39.32 73.87 23.53
CA GLY A 261 -38.37 74.23 24.56
C GLY A 261 -37.19 74.95 23.94
N VAL A 262 -37.23 76.28 23.93
CA VAL A 262 -36.02 77.10 24.06
C VAL A 262 -35.36 76.67 25.39
N PRO A 263 -34.07 76.32 25.42
CA PRO A 263 -33.42 75.93 26.66
C PRO A 263 -33.32 77.16 27.56
N THR A 264 -34.28 77.30 28.47
CA THR A 264 -34.11 78.12 29.66
C THR A 264 -33.01 77.48 30.49
N VAL A 265 -31.91 78.24 30.62
CA VAL A 265 -30.77 78.04 31.50
C VAL A 265 -31.20 77.29 32.76
N ALA A 266 -30.83 76.00 32.80
CA ALA A 266 -30.92 75.22 34.02
C ALA A 266 -29.97 75.85 35.04
N ALA A 267 -30.52 76.10 36.22
CA ALA A 267 -29.81 76.61 37.37
C ALA A 267 -28.51 75.83 37.63
N THR A 268 -27.45 76.59 37.89
CA THR A 268 -26.25 76.18 38.58
C THR A 268 -26.64 75.48 39.89
N GLY A 269 -26.65 74.15 39.87
CA GLY A 269 -27.08 73.32 40.99
C GLY A 269 -26.34 71.99 41.01
N GLY A 270 -25.07 72.04 41.43
CA GLY A 270 -24.33 70.93 42.02
C GLY A 270 -24.24 69.63 41.22
N THR A 271 -23.32 69.54 40.27
CA THR A 271 -22.82 68.28 39.71
C THR A 271 -21.76 67.60 40.59
N VAL A 272 -21.67 67.98 41.88
CA VAL A 272 -20.75 67.33 42.83
C VAL A 272 -21.53 66.25 43.58
N PRO A 273 -21.19 64.96 43.44
CA PRO A 273 -21.80 63.91 44.23
C PRO A 273 -21.54 64.15 45.72
N VAL A 274 -22.60 64.37 46.49
CA VAL A 274 -22.54 64.48 47.96
C VAL A 274 -22.71 63.07 48.53
N ARG A 275 -21.80 62.66 49.43
CA ARG A 275 -21.95 61.43 50.20
C ARG A 275 -23.06 61.61 51.23
N ASP A 276 -23.93 60.62 51.38
CA ASP A 276 -24.85 60.59 52.51
C ASP A 276 -24.10 60.27 53.83
N SER A 277 -24.84 60.25 54.94
CA SER A 277 -24.30 60.00 56.27
C SER A 277 -23.72 58.60 56.47
N SER A 278 -23.93 57.67 55.53
CA SER A 278 -23.29 56.36 55.51
C SER A 278 -21.97 56.34 54.71
N GLY A 279 -21.68 57.44 54.01
CA GLY A 279 -20.53 57.56 53.11
C GLY A 279 -20.84 57.16 51.66
N ASP A 280 -22.09 56.78 51.35
CA ASP A 280 -22.51 56.35 50.03
C ASP A 280 -22.92 57.53 49.13
N ILE A 281 -22.64 57.41 47.83
CA ILE A 281 -23.00 58.42 46.84
C ILE A 281 -24.33 58.01 46.20
N THR A 282 -25.42 58.71 46.54
CA THR A 282 -26.77 58.47 46.01
C THR A 282 -26.97 59.13 44.63
N ALA A 283 -26.10 58.84 43.66
CA ALA A 283 -26.28 59.30 42.28
C ALA A 283 -26.92 58.20 41.42
N ARG A 284 -28.12 58.48 40.89
CA ARG A 284 -28.85 57.53 40.02
C ARG A 284 -28.19 57.32 38.66
N LEU A 285 -27.32 58.23 38.24
CA LEU A 285 -26.67 58.22 36.94
C LEU A 285 -25.32 58.93 37.01
N PHE A 286 -24.22 58.18 36.92
CA PHE A 286 -22.90 58.76 36.63
C PHE A 286 -22.82 58.95 35.11
N ARG A 287 -22.85 60.20 34.65
CA ARG A 287 -22.71 60.54 33.23
C ARG A 287 -21.29 61.05 33.01
N THR A 288 -20.44 60.24 32.39
CA THR A 288 -19.08 60.66 32.01
C THR A 288 -19.14 61.27 30.61
N GLU A 289 -19.15 62.60 30.52
CA GLU A 289 -18.97 63.31 29.26
C GLU A 289 -17.47 63.42 28.96
N TYR A 290 -16.91 62.43 28.26
CA TYR A 290 -15.60 62.58 27.64
C TYR A 290 -15.81 62.86 26.15
N GLN A 291 -15.41 64.06 25.74
CA GLN A 291 -15.48 64.54 24.37
C GLN A 291 -14.25 64.01 23.61
N ASP A 292 -14.28 62.74 23.20
CA ASP A 292 -13.28 62.21 22.26
C ASP A 292 -13.98 61.54 21.08
N GLN A 293 -14.03 62.25 19.95
CA GLN A 293 -14.85 61.93 18.77
C GLN A 293 -14.20 60.87 17.83
N GLY A 294 -13.13 60.19 18.26
CA GLY A 294 -12.30 59.40 17.33
C GLY A 294 -12.32 57.88 17.49
N THR A 295 -12.68 57.34 18.66
CA THR A 295 -12.45 55.91 18.93
C THR A 295 -13.58 55.31 19.78
N PRO A 296 -14.16 54.14 19.43
CA PRO A 296 -15.18 53.49 20.26
C PRO A 296 -14.55 52.96 21.55
N THR A 297 -14.58 53.77 22.61
CA THR A 297 -14.13 53.36 23.95
C THR A 297 -15.28 52.62 24.64
N ILE A 298 -15.11 51.32 24.89
CA ILE A 298 -16.04 50.54 25.73
C ILE A 298 -15.67 50.80 27.20
N TYR A 299 -16.59 51.40 27.96
CA TYR A 299 -16.41 51.66 29.39
C TYR A 299 -16.92 50.46 30.20
N LEU A 300 -16.01 49.56 30.60
CA LEU A 300 -16.31 48.52 31.59
C LEU A 300 -15.96 49.05 32.98
N VAL A 301 -16.94 49.03 33.89
CA VAL A 301 -16.74 49.45 35.28
C VAL A 301 -16.12 48.29 36.06
N GLY A 302 -14.84 48.40 36.39
CA GLY A 302 -14.13 47.44 37.22
C GLY A 302 -13.92 47.96 38.64
N LEU A 303 -14.29 47.18 39.65
CA LEU A 303 -13.85 47.38 41.03
C LEU A 303 -12.39 46.94 41.15
N ASN A 304 -11.44 47.88 41.11
CA ASN A 304 -10.03 47.57 41.37
C ASN A 304 -9.76 47.56 42.89
N ALA A 305 -10.15 46.48 43.56
CA ALA A 305 -9.93 46.31 44.98
C ALA A 305 -8.80 45.31 45.25
N ILE A 306 -7.55 45.75 45.19
CA ILE A 306 -6.44 45.13 45.94
C ILE A 306 -5.54 46.25 46.47
N GLY A 307 -6.00 46.92 47.52
CA GLY A 307 -5.22 47.93 48.22
C GLY A 307 -6.03 48.52 49.36
N SER A 308 -5.60 48.29 50.59
CA SER A 308 -6.23 48.81 51.80
C SER A 308 -6.10 50.34 51.83
N GLY A 309 -7.12 51.05 51.36
CA GLY A 309 -7.26 52.49 51.52
C GLY A 309 -7.17 53.28 50.22
N ALA A 310 -8.10 54.23 50.11
CA ALA A 310 -8.21 55.30 49.11
C ALA A 310 -8.84 54.93 47.75
N ASP A 311 -10.11 55.32 47.64
CA ASP A 311 -10.86 55.77 46.46
C ASP A 311 -11.18 54.81 45.29
N ASN A 312 -12.48 54.65 45.05
CA ASN A 312 -13.06 54.09 43.84
C ASN A 312 -12.99 55.11 42.69
N TYR A 313 -11.85 55.19 42.00
CA TYR A 313 -11.76 55.98 40.77
C TYR A 313 -12.37 55.20 39.59
N LEU A 314 -13.35 55.78 38.91
CA LEU A 314 -13.66 55.39 37.53
C LEU A 314 -12.45 55.75 36.66
N ARG A 315 -11.70 54.75 36.20
CA ARG A 315 -10.63 54.95 35.23
C ARG A 315 -11.06 54.45 33.86
N PRO A 316 -10.96 55.26 32.80
CA PRO A 316 -11.16 54.77 31.45
C PRO A 316 -10.03 53.80 31.10
N PHE A 317 -10.38 52.66 30.52
CA PHE A 317 -9.43 51.73 29.90
C PHE A 317 -9.51 51.97 28.39
N ASN A 318 -8.38 52.23 27.73
CA ASN A 318 -8.39 52.22 26.26
C ASN A 318 -8.52 50.77 25.76
N VAL A 319 -9.06 50.60 24.56
CA VAL A 319 -9.31 49.28 23.95
C VAL A 319 -8.02 48.46 23.86
N ALA A 320 -6.87 49.11 23.60
CA ALA A 320 -5.56 48.45 23.56
C ALA A 320 -5.15 47.83 24.92
N HIS A 321 -5.49 48.47 26.04
CA HIS A 321 -5.25 47.92 27.37
C HIS A 321 -6.16 46.72 27.64
N LEU A 322 -7.40 46.78 27.16
CA LEU A 322 -8.37 45.70 27.27
C LEU A 322 -7.90 44.48 26.46
N ASP A 323 -7.46 44.70 25.22
CA ASP A 323 -6.87 43.68 24.37
C ASP A 323 -5.60 43.09 25.00
N TYR A 324 -4.74 43.90 25.61
CA TYR A 324 -3.59 43.41 26.35
C TYR A 324 -3.98 42.54 27.54
N LYS A 325 -5.04 42.90 28.29
CA LYS A 325 -5.54 42.12 29.43
C LYS A 325 -6.27 40.84 29.00
N PHE A 326 -7.00 40.87 27.89
CA PHE A 326 -7.58 39.67 27.29
C PHE A 326 -6.52 38.77 26.65
N ALA A 327 -5.45 39.32 26.10
CA ALA A 327 -4.30 38.55 25.64
C ALA A 327 -3.59 37.88 26.85
N GLN A 328 -3.48 38.57 27.99
CA GLN A 328 -3.00 37.96 29.24
C GLN A 328 -3.93 36.85 29.75
N SER A 329 -5.25 36.95 29.59
CA SER A 329 -6.15 35.85 29.94
C SER A 329 -6.06 34.66 28.97
N GLY A 330 -5.72 34.91 27.70
CA GLY A 330 -5.28 33.88 26.75
C GLY A 330 -4.03 33.14 27.23
N HIS A 331 -3.05 33.86 27.79
CA HIS A 331 -1.87 33.24 28.41
C HIS A 331 -2.24 32.35 29.61
N ILE A 332 -3.21 32.77 30.43
CA ILE A 332 -3.70 31.94 31.54
C ILE A 332 -4.37 30.66 31.03
N ARG A 333 -5.20 30.75 29.97
CA ARG A 333 -5.79 29.56 29.34
C ARG A 333 -4.69 28.61 28.85
N ASN A 334 -3.70 29.13 28.13
CA ASN A 334 -2.60 28.32 27.60
C ASN A 334 -1.81 27.66 28.74
N VAL A 335 -1.48 28.38 29.81
CA VAL A 335 -0.78 27.82 30.98
C VAL A 335 -1.61 26.72 31.67
N ILE A 336 -2.94 26.87 31.75
CA ILE A 336 -3.82 25.83 32.31
C ILE A 336 -3.82 24.58 31.41
N GLU A 337 -3.96 24.77 30.10
CA GLU A 337 -3.97 23.68 29.12
C GLU A 337 -2.62 22.94 29.09
N ASP A 338 -1.50 23.68 29.07
CA ASP A 338 -0.15 23.14 29.12
C ASP A 338 0.08 22.32 30.40
N ARG A 339 -0.36 22.84 31.55
CA ARG A 339 -0.28 22.10 32.83
C ARG A 339 -1.17 20.85 32.83
N ALA A 340 -2.34 20.90 32.19
CA ALA A 340 -3.23 19.74 32.07
C ALA A 340 -2.65 18.67 31.13
N ILE A 341 -1.95 19.07 30.07
CA ILE A 341 -1.23 18.16 29.17
C ILE A 341 -0.02 17.54 29.88
N ALA A 342 0.80 18.35 30.55
CA ALA A 342 1.95 17.86 31.33
C ALA A 342 1.53 16.82 32.37
N ARG A 343 0.46 17.09 33.14
CA ARG A 343 -0.09 16.13 34.11
C ARG A 343 -0.61 14.85 33.46
N ARG A 344 -1.22 14.91 32.26
CA ARG A 344 -1.62 13.71 31.52
C ARG A 344 -0.43 12.87 31.09
N ASN A 345 0.67 13.51 30.72
CA ASN A 345 1.88 12.82 30.27
C ASN A 345 2.69 12.20 31.43
N GLU A 346 2.50 12.69 32.65
CA GLU A 346 3.11 12.19 33.89
C GLU A 346 2.21 11.21 34.66
N ALA A 347 0.95 11.05 34.26
CA ALA A 347 0.02 10.12 34.89
C ALA A 347 0.20 8.69 34.40
N VAL A 348 -0.08 7.73 35.27
CA VAL A 348 -0.20 6.31 34.90
C VAL A 348 -1.44 6.15 34.04
N THR A 349 -1.26 5.69 32.80
CA THR A 349 -2.36 5.53 31.82
C THR A 349 -2.66 4.07 31.51
N ALA A 350 -1.74 3.15 31.83
CA ALA A 350 -1.98 1.72 31.73
C ALA A 350 -1.17 0.94 32.77
N SER A 351 -1.65 -0.25 33.11
CA SER A 351 -0.94 -1.23 33.94
C SER A 351 -1.02 -2.61 33.30
N ARG A 352 0.03 -3.43 33.50
CA ARG A 352 0.06 -4.82 33.03
C ARG A 352 0.96 -5.68 33.91
N MET A 353 0.85 -7.00 33.75
CA MET A 353 1.77 -7.97 34.35
C MET A 353 2.74 -8.46 33.27
N ALA A 354 4.05 -8.29 33.49
CA ALA A 354 5.09 -8.75 32.57
C ALA A 354 6.12 -9.61 33.30
N GLY A 355 6.81 -10.49 32.55
CA GLY A 355 7.68 -11.50 33.13
C GLY A 355 6.88 -12.57 33.89
N ALA A 356 7.27 -13.83 33.77
CA ALA A 356 6.72 -14.91 34.59
C ALA A 356 7.89 -15.68 35.19
N VAL A 357 7.96 -15.70 36.52
CA VAL A 357 8.93 -16.47 37.27
C VAL A 357 8.17 -17.57 37.99
N GLN A 358 8.58 -18.82 37.73
CA GLN A 358 8.01 -19.99 38.39
C GLN A 358 9.05 -20.56 39.33
N VAL A 359 8.71 -20.63 40.61
CA VAL A 359 9.54 -21.25 41.64
C VAL A 359 8.82 -22.48 42.14
N LEU A 360 9.48 -23.63 42.02
CA LEU A 360 9.01 -24.88 42.59
C LEU A 360 9.38 -24.89 44.08
N MET A 361 8.39 -24.88 44.95
CA MET A 361 8.59 -25.02 46.39
C MET A 361 8.37 -26.46 46.80
N ASN A 362 9.37 -27.03 47.49
CA ASN A 362 9.19 -28.27 48.23
C ASN A 362 8.53 -27.93 49.58
N MET A 363 7.33 -28.43 49.80
CA MET A 363 6.62 -28.33 51.08
C MET A 363 7.08 -29.44 52.05
N GLY A 364 8.38 -29.75 52.04
CA GLY A 364 8.95 -31.02 52.52
C GLY A 364 8.47 -31.47 53.90
N GLN A 365 8.41 -32.79 54.05
CA GLN A 365 8.13 -33.54 55.28
C GLN A 365 9.16 -33.30 56.41
N ASP A 366 10.28 -32.61 56.10
CA ASP A 366 11.47 -32.50 56.97
C ASP A 366 11.80 -31.05 57.42
N GLY A 367 10.86 -30.12 57.34
CA GLY A 367 11.00 -28.78 57.95
C GLY A 367 11.91 -27.78 57.22
N GLN A 368 12.45 -28.09 56.04
CA GLN A 368 13.19 -27.16 55.19
C GLN A 368 12.30 -26.58 54.07
N GLY A 369 11.42 -25.64 54.42
CA GLY A 369 10.70 -24.85 53.42
C GLY A 369 11.67 -23.89 52.71
N SER A 370 11.70 -23.90 51.38
CA SER A 370 12.43 -22.89 50.60
C SER A 370 11.73 -21.53 50.75
N ALA A 371 12.48 -20.45 51.00
CA ALA A 371 11.93 -19.10 50.99
C ALA A 371 11.74 -18.61 49.54
N ILE A 372 10.68 -17.85 49.27
CA ILE A 372 10.50 -17.17 47.98
C ILE A 372 11.10 -15.77 48.11
N GLU A 373 12.30 -15.57 47.59
CA GLU A 373 12.96 -14.27 47.53
C GLU A 373 12.71 -13.60 46.18
N ASN A 374 11.44 -13.35 45.86
CA ASN A 374 11.07 -12.63 44.63
C ASN A 374 10.54 -11.24 44.98
N SER A 375 11.43 -10.33 45.36
CA SER A 375 11.09 -8.93 45.61
C SER A 375 10.59 -8.26 44.32
N ALA A 376 9.59 -7.37 44.44
CA ALA A 376 8.93 -6.68 43.33
C ALA A 376 8.08 -7.53 42.35
N TYR A 377 7.78 -8.80 42.69
CA TYR A 377 6.83 -9.64 41.94
C TYR A 377 5.58 -9.95 42.77
N VAL A 378 4.44 -10.06 42.10
CA VAL A 378 3.17 -10.47 42.70
C VAL A 378 2.88 -11.91 42.30
N ILE A 379 2.46 -12.73 43.27
CA ILE A 379 2.02 -14.11 43.00
C ILE A 379 0.72 -14.07 42.18
N THR A 380 0.73 -14.72 41.02
CA THR A 380 -0.41 -14.76 40.08
C THR A 380 -0.99 -16.15 39.91
N GLY A 381 -0.31 -17.18 40.39
CA GLY A 381 -0.80 -18.55 40.33
C GLY A 381 -0.05 -19.45 41.28
N MET A 382 -0.73 -20.48 41.77
CA MET A 382 -0.17 -21.51 42.62
C MET A 382 -0.75 -22.85 42.17
N ASN A 383 0.11 -23.73 41.67
CA ASN A 383 -0.30 -25.03 41.14
C ASN A 383 0.40 -26.14 41.91
N LYS A 384 -0.38 -27.06 42.49
CA LYS A 384 0.17 -28.27 43.10
C LYS A 384 0.54 -29.25 41.99
N THR A 385 1.84 -29.50 41.81
CA THR A 385 2.36 -30.36 40.76
C THR A 385 2.68 -31.77 41.26
N GLU A 386 3.00 -31.91 42.55
CA GLU A 386 3.28 -33.19 43.21
C GLU A 386 2.72 -33.19 44.65
N PRO A 387 2.59 -34.35 45.33
CA PRO A 387 2.03 -34.43 46.69
C PRO A 387 2.65 -33.43 47.68
N TRP A 388 3.95 -33.18 47.55
CA TRP A 388 4.75 -32.29 48.42
C TRP A 388 5.39 -31.12 47.68
N ARG A 389 4.91 -30.79 46.47
CA ARG A 389 5.45 -29.66 45.70
C ARG A 389 4.37 -28.75 45.16
N VAL A 390 4.65 -27.45 45.24
CA VAL A 390 3.79 -26.40 44.70
C VAL A 390 4.65 -25.48 43.83
N THR A 391 4.24 -25.31 42.58
CA THR A 391 4.81 -24.31 41.68
C THR A 391 4.09 -23.00 41.89
N ILE A 392 4.81 -21.99 42.37
CA ILE A 392 4.29 -20.63 42.50
C ILE A 392 4.74 -19.82 41.29
N THR A 393 3.76 -19.28 40.57
CA THR A 393 3.98 -18.36 39.46
C THR A 393 3.82 -16.94 39.95
N SER A 394 4.83 -16.12 39.70
CA SER A 394 4.86 -14.71 40.06
C SER A 394 5.16 -13.85 38.84
N ARG A 395 4.59 -12.65 38.78
CA ARG A 395 4.75 -11.71 37.65
C ARG A 395 5.08 -10.31 38.16
N GLN A 396 5.82 -9.55 37.37
CA GLN A 396 6.21 -8.19 37.72
C GLN A 396 5.12 -7.20 37.28
N PRO A 397 4.52 -6.41 38.19
CA PRO A 397 3.63 -5.33 37.81
C PRO A 397 4.42 -4.25 37.07
N GLN A 398 3.91 -3.85 35.91
CA GLN A 398 4.44 -2.74 35.13
C GLN A 398 3.38 -1.64 34.99
N LEU A 399 3.82 -0.40 35.09
CA LEU A 399 3.02 0.80 34.85
C LEU A 399 3.52 1.49 33.58
N TYR A 400 2.61 2.17 32.89
CA TYR A 400 2.93 2.99 31.73
C TYR A 400 2.60 4.45 32.01
N ILE A 401 3.61 5.30 31.87
CA ILE A 401 3.50 6.76 31.89
C ILE A 401 3.99 7.24 30.52
N ALA A 402 3.23 8.11 29.85
CA ALA A 402 3.50 8.47 28.45
C ALA A 402 4.93 9.00 28.21
N ASN A 403 5.47 9.78 29.16
CA ASN A 403 6.83 10.33 29.06
C ASN A 403 7.94 9.36 29.50
N VAL A 404 7.63 8.28 30.22
CA VAL A 404 8.63 7.35 30.80
C VAL A 404 8.63 6.00 30.07
N GLY A 405 7.51 5.62 29.47
CA GLY A 405 7.30 4.29 28.90
C GLY A 405 6.84 3.27 29.95
N TRP A 406 7.05 1.99 29.66
CA TRP A 406 6.77 0.90 30.60
C TRP A 406 7.91 0.75 31.60
N PHE A 407 7.60 0.76 32.90
CA PHE A 407 8.58 0.54 33.96
C PHE A 407 7.99 -0.30 35.09
N ALA A 408 8.85 -0.86 35.94
CA ALA A 408 8.45 -1.65 37.09
C ALA A 408 7.74 -0.78 38.13
N ALA A 409 6.58 -1.22 38.63
CA ALA A 409 5.80 -0.44 39.60
C ALA A 409 6.54 -0.24 40.94
N PHE A 410 7.47 -1.14 41.26
CA PHE A 410 8.27 -1.12 42.48
C PHE A 410 9.75 -1.15 42.07
N PRO A 411 10.54 -0.10 42.38
CA PRO A 411 11.99 -0.15 42.22
C PRO A 411 12.60 -1.15 43.23
N PHE A 412 13.73 -1.74 42.83
CA PHE A 412 14.49 -2.71 43.64
C PHE A 412 15.16 -2.05 44.85
#